data_AF-A0AAD4EM98-F1
#
_entry.id   AF-A0AAD4EM98-F1
#
_cell.length_a   1.000
_cell.length_b   1.000
_cell.length_c   1.000
_cell.angle_alpha   90.00
_cell.angle_beta   90.00
_cell.angle_gamma   90.00
#
_symmetry.space_group_name_H-M   'P 1'
#
loop_
_entity.id
_entity.type
_entity.pdbx_description
1 polymer ?
#
loop_
_entity_poly.entity_id
_entity_poly.type
_entity_poly.pdbx_seq_one_letter_code
_entity_poly.pdbx_strand_id
1 'polypeptide(L)'
;MKFNCGILSAVIFWDVVMLERKHFMSIKTLFGHTSLSPDHKYLAVSNLCTGFYLYQLETGEPWGCLQQAISAGLWVPVKYIHGGFAVMGGSTSGQLNIWDFSTHKILQTLTHDDCDRILAIDAHVHAGTTGKNLFMIAAGVSQLGSGKSSIQLWHTVEIGQGAASPLHEPHKKVNI
;
A
#
# COMPACT_ATOMS: atom_id res chain seq x y z
N MET A 1 -6.98 -10.41 24.48
CA MET A 1 -8.21 -11.02 23.93
C MET A 1 -7.83 -11.98 22.80
N LYS A 2 -8.16 -13.26 22.92
CA LYS A 2 -7.99 -14.25 21.83
C LYS A 2 -9.24 -14.19 20.95
N PHE A 3 -9.12 -13.74 19.72
CA PHE A 3 -10.18 -13.91 18.73
C PHE A 3 -10.07 -15.31 18.14
N ASN A 4 -10.85 -16.25 18.68
CA ASN A 4 -11.20 -17.50 18.01
C ASN A 4 -12.25 -17.17 16.94
N CYS A 5 -11.80 -16.84 15.73
CA CYS A 5 -12.65 -16.89 14.54
C CYS A 5 -12.17 -18.08 13.72
N GLY A 6 -13.00 -19.13 13.64
CA GLY A 6 -12.67 -20.43 13.02
C GLY A 6 -12.57 -20.42 11.49
N ILE A 7 -12.25 -19.27 10.87
CA ILE A 7 -11.93 -19.20 9.45
C ILE A 7 -10.42 -19.08 9.36
N LEU A 8 -9.75 -20.21 9.08
CA LEU A 8 -8.36 -20.20 8.66
C LEU A 8 -8.33 -19.67 7.22
N SER A 9 -8.06 -18.38 7.07
CA SER A 9 -7.74 -17.83 5.76
C SER A 9 -6.31 -18.25 5.39
N ALA A 10 -6.02 -18.45 4.11
CA ALA A 10 -4.72 -18.93 3.66
C ALA A 10 -4.33 -18.30 2.33
N VAL A 11 -3.02 -18.13 2.13
CA VAL A 11 -2.42 -17.86 0.82
C VAL A 11 -2.07 -19.20 0.21
N ILE A 12 -2.56 -19.45 -1.00
CA ILE A 12 -2.36 -20.71 -1.71
C ILE A 12 -1.37 -20.48 -2.84
N PHE A 13 -0.31 -21.27 -2.88
CA PHE A 13 0.65 -21.30 -3.97
C PHE A 13 0.25 -22.39 -4.95
N TRP A 14 -0.08 -21.99 -6.16
CA TRP A 14 -0.55 -22.87 -7.22
C TRP A 14 0.49 -22.95 -8.33
N ASP A 15 0.79 -24.17 -8.77
CA ASP A 15 1.53 -24.37 -10.02
C ASP A 15 0.56 -24.28 -11.19
N VAL A 16 0.74 -23.26 -12.04
CA VAL A 16 -0.13 -23.03 -13.19
C VAL A 16 0.13 -23.98 -14.36
N VAL A 17 1.30 -24.62 -14.41
CA VAL A 17 1.66 -25.59 -15.46
C VAL A 17 1.13 -26.98 -15.09
N MET A 18 1.38 -27.41 -13.86
CA MET A 18 0.97 -28.73 -13.34
C MET A 18 -0.48 -28.74 -12.83
N LEU A 19 -1.09 -27.56 -12.70
CA LEU A 19 -2.46 -27.38 -12.19
C LEU A 19 -2.67 -28.01 -10.80
N GLU A 20 -1.70 -27.85 -9.91
CA GLU A 20 -1.76 -28.39 -8.54
C GLU A 20 -1.33 -27.37 -7.49
N ARG A 21 -1.80 -27.58 -6.26
CA ARG A 21 -1.36 -26.79 -5.10
C ARG A 21 0.02 -27.24 -4.66
N LYS A 22 1.01 -26.35 -4.76
CA LYS A 22 2.37 -26.58 -4.25
C LYS A 22 2.48 -26.43 -2.74
N HIS A 23 1.92 -25.35 -2.21
CA HIS A 23 2.07 -24.99 -0.81
C HIS A 23 0.94 -24.07 -0.35
N PHE A 24 0.77 -23.88 0.95
CA PHE A 24 -0.11 -22.85 1.49
C PHE A 24 0.44 -22.30 2.80
N MET A 25 0.17 -21.02 3.03
CA MET A 25 0.51 -20.31 4.26
C MET A 25 -0.79 -19.93 4.97
N SER A 26 -0.93 -20.29 6.25
CA SER A 26 -2.09 -19.90 7.04
C SER A 26 -1.94 -18.45 7.52
N ILE A 27 -2.98 -17.65 7.29
CA ILE A 27 -3.08 -16.28 7.75
C ILE A 27 -4.25 -16.19 8.72
N LYS A 28 -3.97 -15.76 9.95
CA LYS A 28 -4.96 -15.69 11.04
C LYS A 28 -5.74 -14.38 11.04
N THR A 29 -6.01 -13.81 9.87
CA THR A 29 -6.75 -12.55 9.74
C THR A 29 -7.54 -12.52 8.44
N LEU A 30 -8.59 -11.70 8.41
CA LEU A 30 -9.31 -11.39 7.19
C LEU A 30 -8.47 -10.42 6.38
N PHE A 31 -8.33 -10.70 5.08
CA PHE A 31 -7.56 -9.87 4.18
C PHE A 31 -8.40 -9.38 3.01
N GLY A 32 -8.09 -8.18 2.54
CA GLY A 32 -8.82 -7.53 1.46
C GLY A 32 -8.05 -7.45 0.14
N HIS A 33 -6.78 -7.05 0.20
CA HIS A 33 -5.92 -6.88 -0.97
C HIS A 33 -4.51 -7.39 -0.66
N THR A 34 -3.79 -7.84 -1.69
CA THR A 34 -2.42 -8.30 -1.54
C THR A 34 -1.50 -7.70 -2.61
N SER A 35 -0.21 -7.63 -2.33
CA SER A 35 0.80 -7.22 -3.29
C SER A 35 2.07 -8.04 -3.09
N LEU A 36 2.57 -8.63 -4.17
CA LEU A 36 3.83 -9.37 -4.20
C LEU A 36 4.99 -8.39 -4.33
N SER A 37 6.08 -8.61 -3.60
CA SER A 37 7.31 -7.84 -3.80
C SER A 37 7.93 -8.15 -5.17
N PRO A 38 8.63 -7.20 -5.81
CA PRO A 38 9.25 -7.44 -7.12
C PRO A 38 10.28 -8.56 -7.15
N ASP A 39 10.89 -8.91 -6.01
CA ASP A 39 11.81 -10.05 -5.88
C ASP A 39 11.11 -11.38 -5.57
N HIS A 40 9.78 -11.37 -5.46
CA HIS A 40 8.90 -12.51 -5.15
C HIS A 40 9.16 -13.18 -3.79
N LYS A 41 9.86 -12.51 -2.86
CA LYS A 41 10.17 -13.06 -1.53
C LYS A 41 9.17 -12.67 -0.46
N TYR A 42 8.43 -11.59 -0.65
CA TYR A 42 7.54 -11.04 0.35
C TYR A 42 6.14 -10.77 -0.19
N LEU A 43 5.16 -10.83 0.69
CA LEU A 43 3.76 -10.51 0.41
C LEU A 43 3.26 -9.47 1.40
N ALA A 44 2.75 -8.37 0.87
CA ALA A 44 1.98 -7.42 1.64
C ALA A 44 0.50 -7.80 1.58
N VAL A 45 -0.17 -7.74 2.73
CA VAL A 45 -1.56 -8.16 2.90
C VAL A 45 -2.29 -7.06 3.66
N SER A 46 -3.33 -6.48 3.07
CA SER A 46 -4.23 -5.56 3.76
C SER A 46 -5.09 -6.34 4.75
N ASN A 47 -4.91 -6.03 6.03
CA ASN A 47 -5.67 -6.55 7.15
C ASN A 47 -6.84 -5.60 7.43
N LEU A 48 -8.06 -6.14 7.51
CA LEU A 48 -9.29 -5.35 7.66
C LEU A 48 -9.46 -4.65 9.02
N CYS A 49 -8.52 -4.81 9.95
CA CYS A 49 -8.57 -4.26 11.30
C CYS A 49 -7.41 -3.33 11.62
N THR A 50 -6.17 -3.68 11.27
CA THR A 50 -4.97 -3.05 11.85
C THR A 50 -4.01 -2.40 10.85
N GLY A 51 -4.32 -2.41 9.56
CA GLY A 51 -3.44 -1.86 8.52
C GLY A 51 -2.96 -2.95 7.57
N PHE A 52 -1.66 -3.16 7.49
CA PHE A 52 -1.06 -4.08 6.54
C PHE A 52 -0.04 -5.01 7.22
N TYR A 53 -0.06 -6.28 6.88
CA TYR A 53 0.95 -7.25 7.31
C TYR A 53 1.87 -7.62 6.16
N LEU A 54 3.14 -7.86 6.49
CA LEU A 54 4.16 -8.32 5.58
C LEU A 54 4.55 -9.74 5.96
N TYR A 55 4.61 -10.64 4.99
CA TYR A 55 4.98 -12.05 5.18
C TYR A 55 6.16 -12.41 4.29
N GLN A 56 7.08 -13.21 4.82
CA GLN A 56 8.10 -13.87 4.01
C GLN A 56 7.48 -15.12 3.37
N LEU A 57 7.56 -15.24 2.05
CA LEU A 57 6.86 -16.29 1.30
C LEU A 57 7.51 -17.67 1.44
N GLU A 58 8.83 -17.72 1.60
CA GLU A 58 9.59 -18.96 1.75
C GLU A 58 9.25 -19.68 3.06
N THR A 59 9.17 -18.93 4.17
CA THR A 59 8.97 -19.48 5.52
C THR A 59 7.51 -19.42 5.97
N GLY A 60 6.74 -18.49 5.42
CA GLY A 60 5.40 -18.16 5.89
C GLY A 60 5.35 -17.32 7.16
N GLU A 61 6.51 -16.87 7.64
CA GLU A 61 6.61 -16.10 8.87
C GLU A 61 6.28 -14.61 8.66
N PRO A 62 5.67 -13.94 9.65
CA PRO A 62 5.48 -12.49 9.62
C PRO A 62 6.83 -11.76 9.57
N TRP A 63 6.97 -10.89 8.58
CA TRP A 63 8.10 -9.95 8.48
C TRP A 63 7.85 -8.67 9.28
N GLY A 64 6.61 -8.18 9.30
CA GLY A 64 6.28 -6.93 9.96
C GLY A 64 4.84 -6.47 9.79
N CYS A 65 4.54 -5.31 10.35
CA CYS A 65 3.23 -4.68 10.28
C CYS A 65 3.38 -3.19 9.99
N LEU A 66 2.60 -2.68 9.05
CA LEU A 66 2.47 -1.26 8.73
C LEU A 66 1.14 -0.79 9.31
N GLN A 67 1.22 -0.08 10.43
CA GLN A 67 0.05 0.34 11.18
C GLN A 67 -0.67 1.48 10.47
N GLN A 68 -1.97 1.27 10.24
CA GLN A 68 -2.88 2.30 9.78
C GLN A 68 -4.28 1.95 10.26
N ALA A 69 -4.97 2.91 10.86
CA ALA A 69 -6.36 2.72 11.23
C ALA A 69 -7.21 2.55 9.95
N ILE A 70 -7.95 1.45 9.89
CA ILE A 70 -8.89 1.17 8.80
C ILE A 70 -10.27 1.03 9.43
N SER A 71 -11.27 1.69 8.86
CA SER A 71 -12.66 1.54 9.29
C SER A 71 -13.11 0.11 9.08
N ALA A 72 -13.70 -0.49 10.12
CA ALA A 72 -14.13 -1.89 10.11
C ALA A 72 -15.03 -2.21 8.89
N GLY A 73 -14.76 -3.34 8.24
CA GLY A 73 -15.53 -3.83 7.11
C GLY A 73 -15.16 -3.24 5.74
N LEU A 74 -14.21 -2.31 5.69
CA LEU A 74 -13.62 -1.85 4.43
C LEU A 74 -12.24 -2.46 4.22
N TRP A 75 -11.97 -2.89 3.00
CA TRP A 75 -10.63 -3.21 2.56
C TRP A 75 -10.04 -2.03 1.83
N VAL A 76 -8.73 -1.84 2.01
CA VAL A 76 -7.96 -0.80 1.32
C VAL A 76 -6.85 -1.45 0.51
N PRO A 77 -6.47 -0.89 -0.65
CA PRO A 77 -5.43 -1.47 -1.47
C PRO A 77 -4.05 -1.31 -0.81
N VAL A 78 -3.14 -2.21 -1.17
CA VAL A 78 -1.72 -2.17 -0.78
C VAL A 78 -0.86 -2.46 -1.99
N LYS A 79 0.29 -1.79 -2.13
CA LYS A 79 1.16 -1.94 -3.29
C LYS A 79 2.63 -1.80 -2.92
N TYR A 80 3.48 -2.74 -3.34
CA TYR A 80 4.92 -2.52 -3.37
C TYR A 80 5.27 -1.49 -4.45
N ILE A 81 6.10 -0.52 -4.09
CA ILE A 81 6.56 0.56 -4.97
C ILE A 81 8.09 0.71 -4.86
N HIS A 82 8.67 1.59 -5.68
CA HIS A 82 10.12 1.86 -5.68
C HIS A 82 10.97 0.58 -5.75
N GLY A 83 10.64 -0.36 -6.66
CA GLY A 83 11.40 -1.61 -6.80
C GLY A 83 11.36 -2.53 -5.57
N GLY A 84 10.41 -2.32 -4.64
CA GLY A 84 10.28 -3.11 -3.42
C GLY A 84 10.84 -2.44 -2.16
N PHE A 85 11.51 -1.28 -2.29
CA PHE A 85 12.04 -0.54 -1.14
C PHE A 85 10.97 0.15 -0.29
N ALA A 86 9.75 0.30 -0.82
CA ALA A 86 8.66 0.91 -0.10
C ALA A 86 7.31 0.22 -0.38
N VAL A 87 6.38 0.41 0.55
CA VAL A 87 5.01 -0.07 0.47
C VAL A 87 4.07 1.11 0.59
N MET A 88 3.05 1.15 -0.25
CA MET A 88 2.00 2.16 -0.26
C MET A 88 0.67 1.52 0.14
N GLY A 89 -0.11 2.22 0.97
CA GLY A 89 -1.40 1.76 1.45
C GLY A 89 -2.50 2.80 1.21
N GLY A 90 -3.63 2.36 0.65
CA GLY A 90 -4.86 3.14 0.62
C GLY A 90 -5.45 3.30 2.03
N SER A 91 -6.51 4.07 2.18
CA SER A 91 -6.98 4.54 3.49
C SER A 91 -8.48 4.80 3.53
N THR A 92 -9.04 4.82 4.74
CA THR A 92 -10.43 5.23 5.00
C THR A 92 -10.50 6.60 5.70
N SER A 93 -9.37 7.29 5.84
CA SER A 93 -9.25 8.57 6.56
C SER A 93 -8.54 9.66 5.75
N GLY A 94 -8.44 9.51 4.43
CA GLY A 94 -7.76 10.45 3.54
C GLY A 94 -6.23 10.42 3.59
N GLN A 95 -5.62 9.58 4.43
CA GLN A 95 -4.16 9.51 4.57
C GLN A 95 -3.59 8.34 3.77
N LEU A 96 -3.05 8.59 2.57
CA LEU A 96 -2.29 7.57 1.83
C LEU A 96 -0.85 7.57 2.33
N ASN A 97 -0.46 6.51 3.03
CA ASN A 97 0.86 6.39 3.62
C ASN A 97 1.80 5.57 2.72
N ILE A 98 3.06 5.97 2.75
CA ILE A 98 4.19 5.29 2.12
C ILE A 98 5.17 4.93 3.23
N TRP A 99 5.44 3.65 3.39
CA TRP A 99 6.38 3.12 4.38
C TRP A 99 7.64 2.62 3.70
N ASP A 100 8.76 2.79 4.39
CA ASP A 100 10.00 2.09 4.09
C ASP A 100 9.84 0.60 4.41
N PHE A 101 10.16 -0.26 3.46
CA PHE A 101 9.95 -1.71 3.60
C PHE A 101 10.86 -2.34 4.68
N SER A 102 12.08 -1.84 4.83
CA SER A 102 13.07 -2.43 5.73
C SER A 102 12.87 -2.00 7.19
N THR A 103 12.51 -0.74 7.41
CA THR A 103 12.38 -0.13 8.75
C THR A 103 10.94 -0.05 9.25
N HIS A 104 9.96 -0.28 8.36
CA HIS A 104 8.51 -0.16 8.62
C HIS A 104 8.06 1.23 9.06
N LYS A 105 8.92 2.25 8.89
CA LYS A 105 8.61 3.63 9.23
C LYS A 105 7.93 4.34 8.07
N ILE A 106 7.05 5.29 8.37
CA ILE A 106 6.45 6.17 7.36
C ILE A 106 7.56 7.03 6.76
N LEU A 107 7.73 6.93 5.44
CA LEU A 107 8.56 7.82 4.64
C LEU A 107 7.79 9.10 4.32
N GLN A 108 6.53 8.96 3.92
CA GLN A 108 5.69 10.06 3.49
C GLN A 108 4.21 9.73 3.66
N THR A 109 3.40 10.76 3.89
CA THR A 109 1.94 10.70 3.85
C THR A 109 1.44 11.68 2.80
N LEU A 110 0.65 11.18 1.84
CA LEU A 110 -0.07 12.00 0.87
C LEU A 110 -1.46 12.27 1.43
N THR A 111 -1.67 13.50 1.90
CA THR A 111 -2.89 13.92 2.59
C THR A 111 -3.97 14.33 1.59
N HIS A 112 -5.16 13.77 1.80
CA HIS A 112 -6.41 14.14 1.14
C HIS A 112 -7.35 14.85 2.12
N ASP A 113 -8.59 15.10 1.70
CA ASP A 113 -9.55 15.75 2.60
C ASP A 113 -10.01 14.74 3.67
N ASP A 114 -10.37 15.25 4.85
CA ASP A 114 -10.80 14.40 5.96
C ASP A 114 -12.03 13.57 5.57
N CYS A 115 -12.02 12.29 5.94
CA CYS A 115 -13.02 11.27 5.56
C CYS A 115 -12.95 10.72 4.12
N ASP A 116 -11.93 11.10 3.34
CA ASP A 116 -11.69 10.52 2.02
C ASP A 116 -11.37 9.02 2.09
N ARG A 117 -12.04 8.22 1.25
CA ARG A 117 -11.72 6.80 1.06
C ARG A 117 -10.86 6.63 -0.17
N ILE A 118 -9.68 6.06 0.02
CA ILE A 118 -8.70 5.78 -1.00
C ILE A 118 -8.69 4.28 -1.26
N LEU A 119 -9.50 3.86 -2.23
CA LEU A 119 -9.78 2.44 -2.50
C LEU A 119 -9.14 1.94 -3.81
N ALA A 120 -8.56 2.84 -4.60
CA ALA A 120 -7.79 2.51 -5.78
C ALA A 120 -6.46 3.25 -5.71
N ILE A 121 -5.36 2.52 -5.87
CA ILE A 121 -4.02 3.10 -5.93
C ILE A 121 -3.24 2.46 -7.07
N ASP A 122 -2.43 3.26 -7.75
CA ASP A 122 -1.44 2.78 -8.70
C ASP A 122 -0.14 3.56 -8.54
N ALA A 123 0.97 2.95 -8.94
CA ALA A 123 2.26 3.59 -8.95
C ALA A 123 3.10 3.03 -10.08
N HIS A 124 3.79 3.92 -10.78
CA HIS A 124 4.61 3.59 -11.92
C HIS A 124 5.93 4.37 -11.90
N VAL A 125 6.99 3.74 -12.38
CA VAL A 125 8.28 4.38 -12.58
C VAL A 125 8.53 4.48 -14.07
N HIS A 126 8.65 5.69 -14.57
CA HIS A 126 9.03 5.94 -15.95
C HIS A 126 10.47 6.47 -15.98
N ALA A 127 11.33 5.81 -16.75
CA ALA A 127 12.63 6.37 -17.09
C ALA A 127 12.39 7.59 -17.99
N GLY A 128 12.57 8.80 -17.45
CA GLY A 128 12.36 10.03 -18.20
C GLY A 128 13.37 10.15 -19.34
N THR A 129 12.97 10.87 -20.39
CA THR A 129 13.81 11.18 -21.56
C THR A 129 15.11 11.93 -21.22
N THR A 130 15.19 12.52 -20.02
CA THR A 130 16.35 13.25 -19.49
C THR A 130 17.26 12.40 -18.59
N GLY A 131 17.01 11.08 -18.48
CA GLY A 131 17.79 10.17 -17.64
C GLY A 131 17.40 10.17 -16.15
N LYS A 132 16.39 10.96 -15.76
CA LYS A 132 15.84 10.95 -14.40
C LYS A 132 14.61 10.05 -14.31
N ASN A 133 14.53 9.24 -13.25
CA ASN A 133 13.34 8.42 -12.99
C ASN A 133 12.21 9.29 -12.46
N LEU A 134 11.08 9.30 -13.17
CA LEU A 134 9.84 9.89 -12.70
C LEU A 134 9.00 8.81 -12.04
N PHE A 135 8.81 8.92 -10.74
CA PHE A 135 7.87 8.07 -10.02
C PHE A 135 6.53 8.79 -9.97
N MET A 136 5.48 8.14 -10.45
CA MET A 136 4.12 8.64 -10.41
C MET A 136 3.28 7.76 -9.50
N ILE A 137 2.42 8.40 -8.72
CA ILE A 137 1.40 7.75 -7.90
C ILE A 137 0.04 8.27 -8.36
N ALA A 138 -0.92 7.38 -8.49
CA ALA A 138 -2.31 7.70 -8.72
C ALA A 138 -3.16 7.14 -7.59
N ALA A 139 -4.12 7.92 -7.10
CA ALA A 139 -5.07 7.44 -6.10
C ALA A 139 -6.49 7.89 -6.45
N GLY A 140 -7.41 6.94 -6.48
CA GLY A 140 -8.84 7.17 -6.61
C GLY A 140 -9.44 7.44 -5.24
N VAL A 141 -10.08 8.60 -5.12
CA VAL A 141 -10.58 9.17 -3.87
C VAL A 141 -12.09 9.29 -3.95
N SER A 142 -12.79 8.72 -2.97
CA SER A 142 -14.24 8.80 -2.85
C SER A 142 -14.64 9.39 -1.50
N GLN A 143 -15.44 10.45 -1.53
CA GLN A 143 -16.02 11.07 -0.34
C GLN A 143 -17.33 10.39 0.03
N LEU A 144 -17.56 10.20 1.33
CA LEU A 144 -18.89 9.84 1.82
C LEU A 144 -19.81 11.06 1.75
N GLY A 145 -20.90 10.98 0.99
CA GLY A 145 -21.93 12.04 0.92
C GLY A 145 -21.92 12.82 -0.40
N SER A 146 -22.19 14.14 -0.34
CA SER A 146 -22.32 15.04 -1.50
C SER A 146 -20.98 15.49 -2.13
N GLY A 147 -19.87 14.88 -1.71
CA GLY A 147 -18.53 15.22 -2.15
C GLY A 147 -18.20 14.72 -3.56
N LYS A 148 -17.25 15.38 -4.23
CA LYS A 148 -16.79 14.98 -5.56
C LYS A 148 -15.73 13.88 -5.43
N SER A 149 -15.95 12.73 -6.07
CA SER A 149 -14.89 11.75 -6.28
C SER A 149 -13.84 12.31 -7.24
N SER A 150 -12.57 12.01 -6.99
CA SER A 150 -11.45 12.49 -7.82
C SER A 150 -10.39 11.41 -7.99
N ILE A 151 -9.59 11.54 -9.05
CA ILE A 151 -8.30 10.86 -9.15
C ILE A 151 -7.24 11.93 -8.93
N GLN A 152 -6.37 11.70 -7.95
CA GLN A 152 -5.24 12.58 -7.69
C GLN A 152 -3.96 11.90 -8.15
N LEU A 153 -3.07 12.70 -8.72
CA LEU A 153 -1.78 12.27 -9.23
C LEU A 153 -0.67 13.00 -8.49
N TRP A 154 0.35 12.25 -8.07
CA TRP A 154 1.58 12.79 -7.51
C TRP A 154 2.75 12.31 -8.34
N HIS A 155 3.81 13.09 -8.32
CA HIS A 155 5.10 12.70 -8.86
C HIS A 155 6.20 13.02 -7.85
N THR A 156 7.28 12.28 -7.91
CA THR A 156 8.46 12.57 -7.09
C THR A 156 9.19 13.81 -7.60
N VAL A 157 9.65 14.62 -6.66
CA VAL A 157 10.58 15.73 -6.90
C VAL A 157 11.88 15.39 -6.17
N GLU A 158 13.01 15.45 -6.86
CA GLU A 158 14.32 15.32 -6.20
C GLU A 158 14.51 16.51 -5.25
N ILE A 159 14.71 16.22 -3.97
CA ILE A 159 15.15 17.24 -3.01
C ILE A 159 16.66 17.35 -3.20
N GLY A 160 17.11 18.45 -3.81
CA GLY A 160 18.54 18.73 -3.95
C GLY A 160 19.23 18.70 -2.59
N GLN A 161 20.45 18.16 -2.53
CA GLN A 161 21.24 18.08 -1.29
C GLN A 161 21.38 19.49 -0.69
N GLY A 162 20.65 19.76 0.40
CA GLY A 162 20.71 21.03 1.13
C GLY A 162 19.37 21.75 1.36
N ALA A 163 18.28 21.33 0.73
CA ALA A 163 16.96 21.89 1.05
C ALA A 163 16.33 21.11 2.22
N ALA A 164 16.15 21.77 3.36
CA ALA A 164 15.26 21.27 4.41
C ALA A 164 13.88 20.98 3.80
N SER A 165 13.26 19.86 4.18
CA SER A 165 11.92 19.48 3.76
C SER A 165 10.99 20.69 3.84
N PRO A 166 10.24 21.05 2.79
CA PRO A 166 9.18 22.05 2.91
C PRO A 166 8.02 21.41 3.69
N LEU A 167 8.19 21.31 5.01
CA LEU A 167 7.10 21.07 5.94
C LEU A 167 6.23 22.32 5.87
N HIS A 168 5.10 22.22 5.16
CA HIS A 168 3.93 23.12 5.12
C HIS A 168 3.54 23.81 3.81
N GLU A 169 4.17 23.54 2.65
CA GLU A 169 3.52 23.98 1.40
C GLU A 169 2.54 22.92 0.88
N PRO A 170 1.24 23.24 0.72
CA PRO A 170 0.31 22.32 0.08
C PRO A 170 0.77 22.12 -1.36
N HIS A 171 1.30 20.92 -1.66
CA HIS A 171 1.62 20.52 -3.02
C HIS A 171 0.39 20.73 -3.90
N LYS A 172 0.59 21.42 -5.02
CA LYS A 172 -0.47 21.83 -5.95
C LYS A 172 -1.23 20.59 -6.44
N LYS A 173 -2.46 20.39 -5.93
CA LYS A 173 -3.41 19.40 -6.48
C LYS A 173 -3.62 19.74 -7.96
N VAL A 174 -3.09 18.93 -8.86
CA VAL A 174 -3.40 19.04 -10.30
C VAL A 174 -4.64 18.18 -10.52
N ASN A 175 -5.80 18.83 -10.53
CA ASN A 175 -7.04 18.20 -10.98
C ASN A 175 -7.02 18.20 -12.52
N ILE A 176 -7.06 17.01 -13.12
CA ILE A 176 -7.30 16.82 -14.56
C ILE A 176 -8.80 16.59 -14.76
#